data_AF-E4N6A8-F1
#
_entry.id   AF-E4N6A8-F1
#
_cell.length_a   1.000
_cell.length_b   1.000
_cell.length_c   1.000
_cell.angle_alpha   90.00
_cell.angle_beta   90.00
_cell.angle_gamma   90.00
#
_symmetry.space_group_name_H-M   'P 1'
#
loop_
_entity.id
_entity.type
_entity.pdbx_description
1 polymer ?
#
loop_
_entity_poly.entity_id
_entity_poly.type
_entity_poly.pdbx_seq_one_letter_code
_entity_poly.pdbx_strand_id
1 'polypeptide(L)' 'MKPAPESSELEAVRARTVDLFIMLCGNPDDSALGAETDRALAELDRLLTAPPGD' A
#
# COMPACT_ATOMS: atom_id res chain seq x y z
N MET A 1 -5.99 14.49 19.71
CA MET A 1 -6.85 13.50 19.02
C MET A 1 -5.94 12.39 18.51
N LYS A 2 -6.17 11.12 18.88
CA LYS A 2 -5.54 10.00 18.16
C LYS A 2 -6.29 9.85 16.82
N PRO A 3 -5.61 9.75 15.67
CA PRO A 3 -6.30 9.44 14.41
C PRO A 3 -7.04 8.11 14.56
N ALA A 4 -8.17 7.97 13.88
CA ALA A 4 -8.90 6.72 13.82
C ALA A 4 -7.97 5.61 13.29
N PRO A 5 -8.02 4.38 13.85
CA PRO A 5 -7.13 3.30 13.47
C PRO A 5 -7.12 2.99 11.96
N GLU A 6 -8.27 3.11 11.29
CA GLU A 6 -8.41 2.96 9.82
C GLU A 6 -7.59 4.02 9.06
N SER A 7 -7.56 5.25 9.55
CA SER A 7 -6.74 6.33 8.99
C SER A 7 -5.24 6.08 9.21
N SER A 8 -4.86 5.26 10.18
CA SER A 8 -3.46 4.89 10.42
C SER A 8 -3.01 3.72 9.54
N GLU A 9 -3.89 2.75 9.28
CA GLU A 9 -3.61 1.62 8.40
C GLU A 9 -3.52 2.05 6.94
N LEU A 10 -4.47 2.87 6.48
CA LEU A 10 -4.47 3.40 5.11
C LEU A 10 -3.21 4.20 4.78
N GLU A 11 -2.77 5.09 5.69
CA GLU A 11 -1.54 5.86 5.48
C GLU A 11 -0.29 4.98 5.50
N ALA A 12 -0.24 3.95 6.35
CA ALA A 12 0.88 3.01 6.39
C ALA A 12 1.00 2.21 5.09
N VAL A 13 -0.12 1.66 4.58
CA VAL A 13 -0.14 0.91 3.32
C VAL A 13 0.18 1.84 2.14
N ARG A 14 -0.36 3.06 2.12
CA ARG A 14 -0.02 4.07 1.11
C ARG A 14 1.47 4.39 1.08
N ALA A 15 2.10 4.64 2.23
CA ALA A 15 3.52 4.93 2.31
C ALA A 15 4.36 3.76 1.78
N ARG A 16 4.05 2.54 2.20
CA ARG A 16 4.71 1.32 1.73
C ARG A 16 4.58 1.14 0.21
N THR A 17 3.40 1.38 -0.36
CA THR A 17 3.17 1.26 -1.80
C THR A 17 4.03 2.25 -2.60
N VAL A 18 4.17 3.48 -2.12
CA VAL A 18 5.04 4.49 -2.75
C VAL A 18 6.51 4.06 -2.70
N ASP A 19 6.99 3.58 -1.55
CA ASP A 19 8.37 3.13 -1.40
C ASP A 19 8.68 1.93 -2.33
N LEU A 20 7.78 0.95 -2.40
CA LEU A 20 7.91 -0.20 -3.30
C LEU A 20 7.95 0.22 -4.76
N PHE A 21 7.09 1.15 -5.17
CA PHE A 21 7.08 1.68 -6.53
C PHE A 21 8.39 2.40 -6.87
N ILE A 22 8.93 3.24 -5.96
CA ILE A 22 10.21 3.92 -6.16
C ILE A 22 11.34 2.90 -6.33
N MET A 23 11.39 1.87 -5.49
CA MET A 23 12.39 0.80 -5.60
C MET A 23 12.24 0.04 -6.93
N LEU A 24 11.01 -0.27 -7.35
CA LEU A 24 10.75 -0.99 -8.60
C LEU A 24 11.15 -0.16 -9.82
N CYS A 25 10.95 1.15 -9.81
CA CYS A 25 11.48 2.03 -10.85
C CYS A 25 13.02 2.00 -10.93
N GLY A 26 13.69 1.82 -9.79
CA GLY A 26 15.15 1.66 -9.74
C GLY A 26 15.63 0.26 -10.17
N ASN A 27 14.77 -0.76 -10.10
CA ASN A 27 15.09 -2.14 -10.46
C ASN A 27 13.89 -2.83 -11.14
N PRO A 28 13.56 -2.48 -12.39
CA PRO A 28 12.30 -2.91 -13.04
C PRO A 28 12.24 -4.40 -13.35
N ASP A 29 13.38 -5.10 -13.42
CA ASP A 29 13.46 -6.53 -13.69
C ASP A 29 13.33 -7.39 -12.42
N ASP A 30 13.21 -6.77 -11.24
CA ASP A 30 13.02 -7.48 -9.98
C ASP A 30 11.60 -8.00 -9.83
N SER A 31 11.41 -9.25 -10.26
CA SER A 31 10.12 -9.96 -10.16
C SER A 31 9.58 -10.08 -8.73
N ALA A 32 10.44 -10.17 -7.71
CA ALA A 32 10.01 -10.31 -6.33
C ALA A 32 9.46 -8.98 -5.81
N LEU A 33 10.16 -7.88 -6.14
CA LEU A 33 9.74 -6.52 -5.85
C LEU A 33 8.46 -6.14 -6.60
N GLY A 34 8.31 -6.58 -7.86
CA GLY A 34 7.06 -6.44 -8.61
C GLY A 34 5.89 -7.13 -7.91
N ALA A 35 6.05 -8.40 -7.53
CA ALA A 35 5.02 -9.15 -6.82
C ALA A 35 4.69 -8.58 -5.43
N GLU A 36 5.64 -7.91 -4.77
CA GLU A 36 5.37 -7.20 -3.51
C GLU A 36 4.62 -5.89 -3.75
N THR A 37 4.97 -5.13 -4.78
CA THR A 37 4.29 -3.89 -5.18
C THR A 37 2.82 -4.17 -5.53
N ASP A 38 2.55 -5.23 -6.29
CA ASP A 38 1.19 -5.65 -6.63
C ASP A 38 0.36 -6.02 -5.39
N ARG A 39 0.96 -6.70 -4.41
CA ARG A 39 0.30 -7.03 -3.14
C ARG A 39 -0.05 -5.79 -2.33
N ALA A 40 0.87 -4.82 -2.26
CA ALA A 40 0.63 -3.55 -1.56
C ALA A 40 -0.46 -2.71 -2.25
N LEU A 41 -0.51 -2.73 -3.59
CA LEU A 41 -1.58 -2.09 -4.36
C LEU A 41 -2.95 -2.73 -4.10
N ALA A 42 -3.03 -4.07 -4.08
CA ALA A 42 -4.28 -4.77 -3.79
C ALA A 42 -4.76 -4.50 -2.35
N GLU A 43 -3.84 -4.41 -1.39
CA GLU A 43 -4.16 -4.05 -0.02
C GLU A 43 -4.67 -2.60 0.10
N LEU A 44 -4.04 -1.68 -0.62
CA LEU A 44 -4.49 -0.28 -0.69
C LEU A 44 -5.88 -0.15 -1.31
N ASP A 45 -6.13 -0.87 -2.41
CA ASP A 45 -7.44 -0.91 -3.07
C ASP A 45 -8.54 -1.43 -2.14
N ARG A 46 -8.26 -2.52 -1.41
CA ARG A 46 -9.18 -3.05 -0.39
C ARG A 46 -9.53 -2.00 0.67
N LEU A 47 -8.54 -1.26 1.17
CA LEU A 47 -8.75 -0.23 2.21
C LEU A 47 -9.51 0.99 1.68
N LEU A 48 -9.30 1.37 0.42
CA LEU A 48 -10.03 2.47 -0.21
C LEU A 48 -11.47 2.11 -0.58
N THR A 49 -11.75 0.83 -0.82
CA THR A 49 -13.07 0.32 -1.21
C THR A 49 -13.89 -0.24 -0.03
N ALA A 50 -13.27 -0.39 1.14
CA ALA A 50 -13.95 -0.82 2.35
C ALA A 50 -15.08 0.17 2.72
N PRO A 51 -16.30 -0.30 3.00
CA PRO A 51 -17.37 0.57 3.47
C PRO A 51 -16.96 1.19 4.83
N PRO A 52 -17.32 2.45 5.11
CA PRO A 52 -17.03 3.05 6.40
C PRO A 52 -17.78 2.32 7.51
N GLY A 53 -17.05 1.66 8.43
CA GLY A 53 -17.59 1.08 9.66
C GLY A 53 -17.50 -0.45 9.83
N ASP A 54 -16.60 -1.14 9.13
CA ASP A 54 -16.24 -2.56 9.39
C ASP A 54 -15.10 -2.70 10.42
#